data_AF-A0A1M2W5G0-F1
#
_entry.id   AF-A0A1M2W5G0-F1
#
_cell.length_a   1.000
_cell.length_b   1.000
_cell.length_c   1.000
_cell.angle_alpha   90.00
_cell.angle_beta   90.00
_cell.angle_gamma   90.00
#
_symmetry.space_group_name_H-M   'P 1'
#
loop_
_entity.id
_entity.type
_entity.pdbx_description
1 polymer ?
#
loop_
_entity_poly.entity_id
_entity_poly.type
_entity_poly.pdbx_seq_one_letter_code
_entity_poly.pdbx_strand_id
1 'polypeptide(L)'
;MVRLASVFTLAVAGLVAAAPIRLSKRAAFALQDYAAFQISDGTAGNAQAQANAVFVDPFDGVDLATVDAATLKAVQTMREAAEDAETEQFNPAIAAASGDAATALQNGKIKNKVLKLTGEVQGINIQIAQAKAAGKDTSKLTASLAAEQKKLATNIGLDTKAAGQPSQGVTGGAAAASTNEDAASTDDSSSAAASATKSAKSAAASATKSAAAASSTAAATASGSGVAFAVQDYAAFQISDGTAGTAEAEANAVFVDPFKGIDLSTLDDSVATNIETMRQAAESAETDDFNPAIAAASGDAATALQNGKIKNKVLKLTAEVQGLNIKLAKAQTAGSDTSSIESKIAAEQKKLTTNIATDTKNAGQASQGVA
;
A
#
# COMPACT_ATOMS: atom_id res chain seq x y z
N MET A 1 -80.41 -32.34 33.54
CA MET A 1 -80.02 -32.17 32.12
C MET A 1 -78.66 -31.50 32.09
N VAL A 2 -77.60 -32.26 31.87
CA VAL A 2 -76.21 -31.75 31.80
C VAL A 2 -75.68 -32.13 30.42
N ARG A 3 -75.23 -31.13 29.66
CA ARG A 3 -74.72 -31.27 28.29
C ARG A 3 -73.27 -31.79 28.33
N LEU A 4 -73.00 -32.90 27.66
CA LEU A 4 -71.65 -33.37 27.33
C LEU A 4 -71.18 -32.66 26.06
N ALA A 5 -70.06 -31.94 26.14
CA ALA A 5 -69.30 -31.49 24.98
C ALA A 5 -68.30 -32.59 24.58
N SER A 6 -68.32 -33.02 23.33
CA SER A 6 -67.31 -33.91 22.74
C SER A 6 -66.60 -33.19 21.61
N VAL A 7 -65.28 -33.12 21.74
CA VAL A 7 -64.34 -32.43 20.85
C VAL A 7 -63.97 -33.37 19.70
N PHE A 8 -64.18 -32.91 18.47
CA PHE A 8 -63.67 -33.54 17.25
C PHE A 8 -62.18 -33.22 17.11
N THR A 9 -61.31 -34.23 17.08
CA THR A 9 -59.88 -34.07 16.80
C THR A 9 -59.64 -34.50 15.35
N LEU A 10 -59.36 -33.54 14.46
CA LEU A 10 -59.02 -33.78 13.06
C LEU A 10 -57.49 -33.80 12.92
N ALA A 11 -56.92 -34.98 12.68
CA ALA A 11 -55.50 -35.15 12.38
C ALA A 11 -55.25 -34.81 10.90
N VAL A 12 -54.51 -33.73 10.64
CA VAL A 12 -53.98 -33.38 9.32
C VAL A 12 -52.50 -33.74 9.29
N ALA A 13 -52.15 -34.80 8.55
CA ALA A 13 -50.77 -35.15 8.26
C ALA A 13 -50.26 -34.26 7.11
N GLY A 14 -49.44 -33.27 7.43
CA GLY A 14 -48.72 -32.46 6.46
C GLY A 14 -47.43 -33.16 6.00
N LEU A 15 -47.39 -33.61 4.75
CA LEU A 15 -46.18 -34.08 4.09
C LEU A 15 -45.30 -32.85 3.75
N VAL A 16 -44.21 -32.63 4.47
CA VAL A 16 -43.22 -31.59 4.13
C VAL A 16 -42.29 -32.17 3.07
N ALA A 17 -42.55 -31.85 1.80
CA ALA A 17 -41.59 -32.08 0.72
C ALA A 17 -40.45 -31.05 0.86
N ALA A 18 -39.30 -31.48 1.38
CA ALA A 18 -38.07 -30.70 1.33
C ALA A 18 -37.63 -30.57 -0.13
N ALA A 19 -37.88 -29.42 -0.75
CA ALA A 19 -37.29 -29.09 -2.03
C ALA A 19 -35.76 -28.99 -1.86
N PRO A 20 -34.95 -29.60 -2.75
CA PRO A 20 -33.51 -29.44 -2.68
C PRO A 20 -33.18 -27.96 -2.84
N ILE A 21 -32.52 -27.38 -1.84
CA ILE A 21 -31.90 -26.07 -1.92
C ILE A 21 -30.95 -26.15 -3.12
N ARG A 22 -31.29 -25.46 -4.21
CA ARG A 22 -30.34 -25.27 -5.30
C ARG A 22 -29.22 -24.40 -4.75
N LEU A 23 -28.14 -25.04 -4.32
CA LEU A 23 -26.83 -24.42 -4.21
C LEU A 23 -26.50 -23.95 -5.62
N SER A 24 -26.87 -22.70 -5.93
CA SER A 24 -26.30 -21.99 -7.08
C SER A 24 -24.79 -22.01 -6.85
N LYS A 25 -24.06 -22.77 -7.68
CA LYS A 25 -22.60 -22.64 -7.79
C LYS A 25 -22.33 -21.19 -8.16
N ARG A 26 -22.13 -20.31 -7.16
CA ARG A 26 -21.56 -18.98 -7.38
C ARG A 26 -20.23 -19.21 -8.10
N ALA A 27 -19.99 -18.42 -9.15
CA ALA A 27 -18.77 -18.53 -9.93
C ALA A 27 -17.57 -18.46 -8.98
N ALA A 28 -16.64 -19.42 -9.10
CA ALA A 28 -15.38 -19.37 -8.36
C ALA A 28 -14.68 -18.04 -8.68
N PHE A 29 -14.11 -17.41 -7.66
CA PHE A 29 -13.35 -16.17 -7.83
C PHE A 29 -12.25 -16.41 -8.88
N ALA A 30 -12.29 -15.65 -9.98
CA ALA A 30 -11.38 -15.83 -11.10
C ALA A 30 -10.28 -14.77 -11.06
N LEU A 31 -9.04 -15.20 -11.31
CA LEU A 31 -7.93 -14.29 -11.58
C LEU A 31 -8.25 -13.47 -12.83
N GLN A 32 -8.11 -12.15 -12.74
CA GLN A 32 -8.31 -11.21 -13.83
C GLN A 32 -7.08 -10.34 -14.02
N ASP A 33 -6.81 -9.93 -15.27
CA ASP A 33 -5.80 -8.92 -15.57
C ASP A 33 -6.24 -7.56 -15.01
N TYR A 34 -5.27 -6.72 -14.63
CA TYR A 34 -5.54 -5.42 -14.01
C TYR A 34 -6.53 -4.56 -14.81
N ALA A 35 -6.38 -4.50 -16.14
CA ALA A 35 -7.28 -3.75 -17.00
C ALA A 35 -8.75 -4.20 -16.93
N ALA A 36 -9.01 -5.45 -16.53
CA ALA A 36 -10.36 -6.02 -16.46
C ALA A 36 -11.07 -5.76 -15.12
N PHE A 37 -10.33 -5.60 -14.01
CA PHE A 37 -10.93 -5.43 -12.67
C PHE A 37 -10.68 -4.05 -12.04
N GLN A 38 -9.82 -3.22 -12.63
CA GLN A 38 -9.55 -1.88 -12.12
C GLN A 38 -10.82 -1.02 -12.03
N ILE A 39 -10.85 -0.09 -11.07
CA ILE A 39 -12.02 0.76 -10.77
C ILE A 39 -11.72 2.26 -10.90
N SER A 40 -10.60 2.61 -11.48
CA SER A 40 -9.97 3.93 -11.40
C SER A 40 -10.60 4.98 -12.30
N ASP A 41 -11.31 4.58 -13.35
CA ASP A 41 -11.98 5.49 -14.27
C ASP A 41 -13.34 5.99 -13.75
N GLY A 42 -13.83 7.08 -14.35
CA GLY A 42 -15.17 7.64 -14.16
C GLY A 42 -15.20 8.78 -13.15
N THR A 43 -15.99 8.62 -12.10
CA THR A 43 -16.19 9.64 -11.06
C THR A 43 -15.75 9.08 -9.70
N ALA A 44 -15.11 9.93 -8.90
CA ALA A 44 -14.73 9.60 -7.53
C ALA A 44 -15.95 9.61 -6.58
N GLY A 45 -15.80 8.99 -5.42
CA GLY A 45 -16.81 8.94 -4.34
C GLY A 45 -17.58 7.63 -4.20
N ASN A 46 -17.25 6.61 -4.99
CA ASN A 46 -17.88 5.29 -4.92
C ASN A 46 -16.88 4.11 -4.97
N ALA A 47 -15.60 4.37 -4.67
CA ALA A 47 -14.55 3.36 -4.78
C ALA A 47 -14.78 2.17 -3.86
N GLN A 48 -15.32 2.39 -2.65
CA GLN A 48 -15.59 1.30 -1.71
C GLN A 48 -16.55 0.26 -2.29
N ALA A 49 -17.68 0.71 -2.86
CA ALA A 49 -18.66 -0.21 -3.43
C ALA A 49 -18.08 -0.96 -4.64
N GLN A 50 -17.32 -0.27 -5.50
CA GLN A 50 -16.67 -0.88 -6.65
C GLN A 50 -15.61 -1.91 -6.23
N ALA A 51 -14.80 -1.61 -5.20
CA ALA A 51 -13.80 -2.54 -4.68
C ALA A 51 -14.44 -3.75 -3.99
N ASN A 52 -15.55 -3.57 -3.27
CA ASN A 52 -16.30 -4.66 -2.65
C ASN A 52 -16.87 -5.60 -3.71
N ALA A 53 -17.40 -5.07 -4.83
CA ALA A 53 -17.89 -5.89 -5.93
C ALA A 53 -16.79 -6.80 -6.52
N VAL A 54 -15.53 -6.35 -6.52
CA VAL A 54 -14.39 -7.12 -7.00
C VAL A 54 -13.93 -8.17 -5.98
N PHE A 55 -13.73 -7.76 -4.72
CA PHE A 55 -13.01 -8.60 -3.75
C PHE A 55 -13.85 -9.17 -2.62
N VAL A 56 -15.02 -8.61 -2.30
CA VAL A 56 -15.82 -9.02 -1.14
C VAL A 56 -17.05 -9.81 -1.57
N ASP A 57 -17.87 -9.24 -2.46
CA ASP A 57 -19.13 -9.81 -2.92
C ASP A 57 -19.01 -11.22 -3.53
N PRO A 58 -17.90 -11.60 -4.22
CA PRO A 58 -17.70 -12.97 -4.69
C PRO A 58 -17.66 -14.03 -3.57
N PHE A 59 -17.36 -13.60 -2.33
CA PHE A 59 -17.30 -14.47 -1.15
C PHE A 59 -18.56 -14.41 -0.28
N ASP A 60 -19.60 -13.69 -0.70
CA ASP A 60 -20.85 -13.61 0.06
C ASP A 60 -21.51 -15.00 0.17
N GLY A 61 -21.77 -15.42 1.41
CA GLY A 61 -22.24 -16.76 1.75
C GLY A 61 -21.20 -17.89 1.63
N VAL A 62 -19.92 -17.56 1.37
CA VAL A 62 -18.81 -18.54 1.33
C VAL A 62 -18.17 -18.64 2.71
N ASP A 63 -17.95 -19.88 3.18
CA ASP A 63 -17.09 -20.11 4.33
C ASP A 63 -15.63 -19.86 3.92
N LEU A 64 -15.07 -18.75 4.39
CA LEU A 64 -13.70 -18.33 4.07
C LEU A 64 -12.65 -19.37 4.49
N ALA A 65 -12.92 -20.22 5.47
CA ALA A 65 -12.00 -21.30 5.87
C ALA A 65 -11.88 -22.40 4.81
N THR A 66 -12.88 -22.51 3.91
CA THR A 66 -12.92 -23.51 2.83
C THR A 66 -12.40 -22.98 1.49
N VAL A 67 -12.06 -21.70 1.42
CA VAL A 67 -11.48 -21.08 0.22
C VAL A 67 -10.17 -21.80 -0.13
N ASP A 68 -10.07 -22.29 -1.36
CA ASP A 68 -8.89 -23.01 -1.82
C ASP A 68 -7.68 -22.08 -2.04
N ALA A 69 -6.48 -22.69 -2.09
CA ALA A 69 -5.23 -21.96 -2.25
C ALA A 69 -5.15 -21.21 -3.59
N ALA A 70 -5.79 -21.70 -4.66
CA ALA A 70 -5.76 -21.05 -5.96
C ALA A 70 -6.59 -19.75 -5.95
N THR A 71 -7.74 -19.77 -5.28
CA THR A 71 -8.60 -18.62 -5.06
C THR A 71 -7.92 -17.56 -4.18
N LEU A 72 -7.32 -17.98 -3.05
CA LEU A 72 -6.55 -17.05 -2.21
C LEU A 72 -5.38 -16.43 -2.99
N LYS A 73 -4.68 -17.23 -3.80
CA LYS A 73 -3.61 -16.75 -4.67
C LYS A 73 -4.13 -15.76 -5.72
N ALA A 74 -5.29 -16.01 -6.32
CA ALA A 74 -5.91 -15.09 -7.27
C ALA A 74 -6.23 -13.72 -6.62
N VAL A 75 -6.78 -13.72 -5.40
CA VAL A 75 -7.02 -12.48 -4.63
C VAL A 75 -5.71 -11.74 -4.39
N GLN A 76 -4.64 -12.44 -4.00
CA GLN A 76 -3.32 -11.85 -3.79
C GLN A 76 -2.74 -11.26 -5.08
N THR A 77 -2.72 -12.03 -6.17
CA THR A 77 -2.18 -11.58 -7.46
C THR A 77 -2.93 -10.37 -8.01
N MET A 78 -4.26 -10.34 -7.90
CA MET A 78 -5.03 -9.16 -8.32
C MET A 78 -4.71 -7.94 -7.45
N ARG A 79 -4.58 -8.09 -6.12
CA ARG A 79 -4.16 -6.95 -5.28
C ARG A 79 -2.76 -6.45 -5.66
N GLU A 80 -1.83 -7.36 -5.91
CA GLU A 80 -0.44 -7.04 -6.29
C GLU A 80 -0.41 -6.30 -7.64
N ALA A 81 -1.21 -6.74 -8.61
CA ALA A 81 -1.34 -6.02 -9.89
C ALA A 81 -1.88 -4.59 -9.72
N ALA A 82 -2.82 -4.38 -8.79
CA ALA A 82 -3.28 -3.03 -8.44
C ALA A 82 -2.16 -2.21 -7.77
N GLU A 83 -1.31 -2.84 -6.96
CA GLU A 83 -0.15 -2.18 -6.36
C GLU A 83 0.90 -1.78 -7.40
N ASP A 84 1.24 -2.69 -8.31
CA ASP A 84 2.17 -2.44 -9.40
C ASP A 84 1.69 -1.27 -10.25
N ALA A 85 0.40 -1.20 -10.56
CA ALA A 85 -0.18 -0.06 -11.26
C ALA A 85 0.00 1.28 -10.51
N GLU A 86 -0.03 1.31 -9.17
CA GLU A 86 0.26 2.55 -8.42
C GLU A 86 1.68 3.06 -8.71
N THR A 87 2.65 2.15 -8.70
CA THR A 87 4.07 2.50 -8.75
C THR A 87 4.58 2.69 -10.17
N GLU A 88 4.16 1.84 -11.10
CA GLU A 88 4.67 1.76 -12.46
C GLU A 88 3.89 2.61 -13.45
N GLN A 89 2.62 2.91 -13.15
CA GLN A 89 1.73 3.57 -14.11
C GLN A 89 1.17 4.88 -13.57
N PHE A 90 0.54 4.89 -12.38
CA PHE A 90 -0.01 6.12 -11.79
C PHE A 90 1.05 7.14 -11.42
N ASN A 91 2.13 6.73 -10.73
CA ASN A 91 3.16 7.69 -10.32
C ASN A 91 3.79 8.42 -11.52
N PRO A 92 4.23 7.73 -12.60
CA PRO A 92 4.72 8.42 -13.79
C PRO A 92 3.65 9.27 -14.49
N ALA A 93 2.42 8.78 -14.62
CA ALA A 93 1.34 9.51 -15.30
C ALA A 93 0.98 10.81 -14.57
N ILE A 94 0.87 10.78 -13.24
CA ILE A 94 0.60 11.96 -12.42
C ILE A 94 1.76 12.96 -12.51
N ALA A 95 3.01 12.47 -12.49
CA ALA A 95 4.18 13.33 -12.62
C ALA A 95 4.29 14.03 -13.98
N ALA A 96 3.75 13.40 -15.04
CA ALA A 96 3.72 13.95 -16.39
C ALA A 96 2.50 14.87 -16.66
N ALA A 97 1.47 14.82 -15.83
CA ALA A 97 0.25 15.60 -15.99
C ALA A 97 0.27 16.89 -15.17
N SER A 98 -0.61 17.83 -15.54
CA SER A 98 -0.84 19.08 -14.81
C SER A 98 -2.31 19.46 -14.81
N GLY A 99 -2.71 20.34 -13.89
CA GLY A 99 -4.09 20.84 -13.80
C GLY A 99 -5.10 19.71 -13.58
N ASP A 100 -6.25 19.81 -14.24
CA ASP A 100 -7.38 18.89 -14.06
C ASP A 100 -7.03 17.43 -14.41
N ALA A 101 -6.13 17.22 -15.37
CA ALA A 101 -5.67 15.88 -15.72
C ALA A 101 -4.85 15.23 -14.57
N ALA A 102 -4.00 16.01 -13.89
CA ALA A 102 -3.27 15.51 -12.73
C ALA A 102 -4.23 15.20 -11.57
N THR A 103 -5.24 16.05 -11.35
CA THR A 103 -6.29 15.81 -10.35
C THR A 103 -7.08 14.55 -10.66
N ALA A 104 -7.50 14.34 -11.91
CA ALA A 104 -8.24 13.14 -12.32
C ALA A 104 -7.41 11.85 -12.13
N LEU A 105 -6.12 11.89 -12.46
CA LEU A 105 -5.21 10.76 -12.23
C LEU A 105 -4.95 10.51 -10.73
N GLN A 106 -4.89 11.56 -9.90
CA GLN A 106 -4.79 11.40 -8.44
C GLN A 106 -6.05 10.76 -7.87
N ASN A 107 -7.23 11.19 -8.32
CA ASN A 107 -8.51 10.57 -7.95
C ASN A 107 -8.55 9.09 -8.37
N GLY A 108 -8.12 8.77 -9.59
CA GLY A 108 -8.02 7.38 -10.06
C GLY A 108 -7.06 6.55 -9.22
N LYS A 109 -5.92 7.11 -8.83
CA LYS A 109 -4.98 6.45 -7.91
C LYS A 109 -5.60 6.20 -6.53
N ILE A 110 -6.40 7.12 -6.01
CA ILE A 110 -7.11 6.92 -4.73
C ILE A 110 -8.09 5.76 -4.86
N LYS A 111 -8.88 5.68 -5.94
CA LYS A 111 -9.77 4.54 -6.20
C LYS A 111 -8.99 3.23 -6.30
N ASN A 112 -7.84 3.24 -6.98
CA ASN A 112 -6.96 2.07 -7.06
C ASN A 112 -6.39 1.65 -5.69
N LYS A 113 -6.06 2.60 -4.82
CA LYS A 113 -5.65 2.31 -3.43
C LYS A 113 -6.76 1.63 -2.64
N VAL A 114 -8.01 2.10 -2.78
CA VAL A 114 -9.17 1.45 -2.17
C VAL A 114 -9.31 0.01 -2.70
N LEU A 115 -9.19 -0.18 -4.02
CA LEU A 115 -9.22 -1.52 -4.65
C LEU A 115 -8.16 -2.47 -4.07
N LYS A 116 -6.90 -2.02 -4.04
CA LYS A 116 -5.77 -2.80 -3.49
C LYS A 116 -6.01 -3.19 -2.03
N LEU A 117 -6.34 -2.21 -1.19
CA LEU A 117 -6.50 -2.40 0.25
C LEU A 117 -7.72 -3.27 0.58
N THR A 118 -8.80 -3.20 -0.19
CA THR A 118 -9.93 -4.13 -0.05
C THR A 118 -9.51 -5.56 -0.39
N GLY A 119 -8.75 -5.77 -1.47
CA GLY A 119 -8.19 -7.09 -1.81
C GLY A 119 -7.22 -7.62 -0.74
N GLU A 120 -6.44 -6.73 -0.13
CA GLU A 120 -5.56 -7.07 0.99
C GLU A 120 -6.32 -7.51 2.23
N VAL A 121 -7.28 -6.69 2.68
CA VAL A 121 -8.16 -6.98 3.82
C VAL A 121 -8.91 -8.29 3.61
N GLN A 122 -9.46 -8.54 2.42
CA GLN A 122 -10.12 -9.80 2.11
C GLN A 122 -9.16 -10.99 2.19
N GLY A 123 -7.96 -10.86 1.60
CA GLY A 123 -6.95 -11.92 1.67
C GLY A 123 -6.56 -12.25 3.11
N ILE A 124 -6.44 -11.24 3.98
CA ILE A 124 -6.16 -11.44 5.41
C ILE A 124 -7.35 -12.12 6.11
N ASN A 125 -8.59 -11.71 5.82
CA ASN A 125 -9.79 -12.36 6.38
C ASN A 125 -9.86 -13.84 6.03
N ILE A 126 -9.52 -14.22 4.79
CA ILE A 126 -9.44 -15.62 4.36
C ILE A 126 -8.37 -16.36 5.18
N GLN A 127 -7.18 -15.79 5.31
CA GLN A 127 -6.08 -16.40 6.10
C GLN A 127 -6.44 -16.56 7.57
N ILE A 128 -7.11 -15.58 8.18
CA ILE A 128 -7.59 -15.66 9.56
C ILE A 128 -8.60 -16.80 9.71
N ALA A 129 -9.55 -16.93 8.79
CA ALA A 129 -10.55 -17.99 8.83
C ALA A 129 -9.90 -19.39 8.73
N GLN A 130 -8.98 -19.57 7.77
CA GLN A 130 -8.20 -20.79 7.61
C GLN A 130 -7.34 -21.11 8.84
N ALA A 131 -6.66 -20.12 9.40
CA ALA A 131 -5.83 -20.28 10.60
C ALA A 131 -6.68 -20.67 11.83
N LYS A 132 -7.84 -20.02 12.03
CA LYS A 132 -8.79 -20.37 13.10
C LYS A 132 -9.31 -21.80 12.95
N ALA A 133 -9.71 -22.20 11.74
CA ALA A 133 -10.17 -23.57 11.48
C ALA A 133 -9.06 -24.61 11.75
N ALA A 134 -7.80 -24.24 11.52
CA ALA A 134 -6.63 -25.06 11.83
C ALA A 134 -6.15 -24.95 13.30
N GLY A 135 -6.82 -24.18 14.16
CA GLY A 135 -6.43 -23.99 15.56
C GLY A 135 -5.12 -23.21 15.75
N LYS A 136 -4.71 -22.39 14.78
CA LYS A 136 -3.48 -21.60 14.81
C LYS A 136 -3.70 -20.22 15.42
N ASP A 137 -2.65 -19.64 16.00
CA ASP A 137 -2.67 -18.25 16.47
C ASP A 137 -2.90 -17.29 15.29
N THR A 138 -3.74 -16.28 15.54
CA THR A 138 -4.13 -15.26 14.55
C THR A 138 -3.77 -13.84 15.00
N SER A 139 -3.03 -13.69 16.10
CA SER A 139 -2.70 -12.38 16.68
C SER A 139 -2.00 -11.46 15.67
N LYS A 140 -0.99 -11.97 14.95
CA LYS A 140 -0.27 -11.21 13.91
C LYS A 140 -1.18 -10.83 12.73
N LEU A 141 -2.00 -11.77 12.26
CA LEU A 141 -2.95 -11.52 11.16
C LEU A 141 -4.00 -10.49 11.56
N THR A 142 -4.46 -10.52 12.81
CA THR A 142 -5.45 -9.58 13.33
C THR A 142 -4.87 -8.17 13.49
N ALA A 143 -3.61 -8.06 13.95
CA ALA A 143 -2.90 -6.79 14.00
C ALA A 143 -2.70 -6.20 12.58
N SER A 144 -2.28 -7.03 11.63
CA SER A 144 -2.16 -6.64 10.21
C SER A 144 -3.51 -6.21 9.64
N LEU A 145 -4.58 -6.96 9.89
CA LEU A 145 -5.94 -6.60 9.46
C LEU A 145 -6.34 -5.20 9.96
N ALA A 146 -6.10 -4.89 11.23
CA ALA A 146 -6.43 -3.59 11.80
C ALA A 146 -5.65 -2.43 11.15
N ALA A 147 -4.35 -2.64 10.89
CA ALA A 147 -3.52 -1.66 10.19
C ALA A 147 -4.05 -1.40 8.77
N GLU A 148 -4.35 -2.46 8.02
CA GLU A 148 -4.86 -2.33 6.64
C GLU A 148 -6.28 -1.75 6.59
N GLN A 149 -7.13 -2.05 7.58
CA GLN A 149 -8.44 -1.41 7.72
C GLN A 149 -8.34 0.10 7.96
N LYS A 150 -7.35 0.57 8.75
CA LYS A 150 -7.12 2.01 8.96
C LYS A 150 -6.70 2.70 7.65
N LYS A 151 -5.80 2.09 6.88
CA LYS A 151 -5.40 2.61 5.56
C LYS A 151 -6.56 2.63 4.58
N LEU A 152 -7.36 1.55 4.55
CA LEU A 152 -8.54 1.43 3.70
C LEU A 152 -9.54 2.53 4.03
N ALA A 153 -9.89 2.71 5.31
CA ALA A 153 -10.81 3.76 5.76
C ALA A 153 -10.31 5.17 5.38
N THR A 154 -9.00 5.42 5.51
CA THR A 154 -8.40 6.69 5.10
C THR A 154 -8.60 6.96 3.61
N ASN A 155 -8.34 5.98 2.74
CA ASN A 155 -8.48 6.14 1.29
C ASN A 155 -9.94 6.21 0.84
N ILE A 156 -10.85 5.48 1.50
CA ILE A 156 -12.30 5.64 1.29
C ILE A 156 -12.73 7.07 1.65
N GLY A 157 -12.21 7.63 2.75
CA GLY A 157 -12.47 9.01 3.13
C GLY A 157 -11.95 10.03 2.09
N LEU A 158 -10.79 9.78 1.49
CA LEU A 158 -10.25 10.61 0.40
C LEU A 158 -11.11 10.53 -0.86
N ASP A 159 -11.51 9.32 -1.28
CA ASP A 159 -12.40 9.12 -2.43
C ASP A 159 -13.76 9.82 -2.22
N THR A 160 -14.33 9.68 -1.02
CA THR A 160 -15.60 10.33 -0.64
C THR A 160 -15.48 11.86 -0.66
N LYS A 161 -14.35 12.42 -0.22
CA LYS A 161 -14.09 13.87 -0.29
C LYS A 161 -13.98 14.37 -1.74
N ALA A 162 -13.49 13.53 -2.64
CA ALA A 162 -13.41 13.81 -4.07
C ALA A 162 -14.72 13.49 -4.81
N ALA A 163 -15.81 13.16 -4.11
CA ALA A 163 -17.06 12.76 -4.73
C ALA A 163 -17.54 13.75 -5.81
N GLY A 164 -17.92 13.21 -6.97
CA GLY A 164 -18.36 14.01 -8.12
C GLY A 164 -17.22 14.53 -9.00
N GLN A 165 -15.96 14.47 -8.55
CA GLN A 165 -14.82 14.86 -9.39
C GLN A 165 -14.48 13.78 -10.43
N PRO A 166 -13.92 14.17 -11.60
CA PRO A 166 -13.38 13.22 -12.55
C PRO A 166 -12.29 12.34 -11.95
N SER A 167 -12.23 11.10 -12.41
CA SER A 167 -11.26 10.08 -12.01
C SER A 167 -10.79 9.34 -13.26
N GLN A 168 -9.48 9.15 -13.38
CA GLN A 168 -8.87 8.56 -14.57
C GLN A 168 -7.93 7.41 -14.19
N GLY A 169 -8.13 6.26 -14.80
CA GLY A 169 -7.26 5.09 -14.73
C GLY A 169 -6.05 5.19 -15.66
N VAL A 170 -5.17 4.21 -15.55
CA VAL A 170 -3.88 4.17 -16.26
C VAL A 170 -3.78 3.03 -17.29
N THR A 171 -4.85 2.25 -17.43
CA THR A 171 -4.90 1.09 -18.35
C THR A 171 -5.33 1.46 -19.78
N GLY A 172 -5.35 2.76 -20.11
CA GLY A 172 -5.78 3.24 -21.42
C GLY A 172 -5.26 4.65 -21.69
N GLY A 173 -4.06 4.75 -22.27
CA GLY A 173 -3.74 5.92 -23.07
C GLY A 173 -4.68 5.95 -24.27
N ALA A 174 -5.62 6.90 -24.28
CA ALA A 174 -6.67 7.16 -25.28
C ALA A 174 -7.97 6.34 -25.15
N ALA A 175 -8.97 6.92 -24.46
CA ALA A 175 -10.36 7.07 -24.94
C ALA A 175 -11.31 7.53 -23.81
N ALA A 176 -11.47 8.83 -23.62
CA ALA A 176 -12.72 9.48 -23.15
C ALA A 176 -12.62 11.01 -23.29
N ALA A 177 -12.15 11.49 -24.45
CA ALA A 177 -12.56 12.79 -24.94
C ALA A 177 -13.82 12.55 -25.78
N SER A 178 -14.99 12.47 -25.15
CA SER A 178 -16.26 12.63 -25.85
C SER A 178 -16.66 14.10 -25.76
N THR A 179 -16.22 14.83 -26.78
CA THR A 179 -16.99 15.85 -27.52
C THR A 179 -18.39 16.15 -26.97
N ASN A 180 -18.58 17.40 -26.56
CA ASN A 180 -19.79 18.17 -26.86
C ASN A 180 -19.33 19.57 -27.27
N GLU A 181 -18.97 19.71 -28.55
CA GLU A 181 -19.15 20.98 -29.25
C GLU A 181 -20.62 21.04 -29.67
N ASP A 182 -21.34 22.08 -29.23
CA ASP A 182 -21.88 23.09 -30.15
C ASP A 182 -22.44 24.29 -29.34
N ALA A 183 -21.78 25.44 -29.48
CA ALA A 183 -22.41 26.74 -29.72
C ALA A 183 -21.32 27.83 -29.83
N ALA A 184 -21.00 28.15 -31.09
CA ALA A 184 -20.44 29.40 -31.63
C ALA A 184 -20.79 30.66 -30.81
N SER A 185 -20.08 31.80 -30.82
CA SER A 185 -18.95 32.41 -31.55
C SER A 185 -18.69 33.73 -30.76
N THR A 186 -17.54 34.38 -30.74
CA THR A 186 -16.87 35.06 -31.86
C THR A 186 -15.47 35.50 -31.44
N ASP A 187 -14.55 35.42 -32.40
CA ASP A 187 -13.42 36.30 -32.72
C ASP A 187 -13.03 37.41 -31.71
N ASP A 188 -11.74 37.51 -31.38
CA ASP A 188 -10.82 38.30 -32.21
C ASP A 188 -9.34 37.95 -31.92
N SER A 189 -8.56 38.04 -32.99
CA SER A 189 -7.15 37.77 -33.16
C SER A 189 -6.23 38.67 -32.32
N SER A 190 -5.03 38.17 -31.98
CA SER A 190 -3.79 38.61 -32.66
C SER A 190 -2.50 38.13 -31.98
N SER A 191 -1.64 37.55 -32.84
CA SER A 191 -0.16 37.60 -32.90
C SER A 191 0.65 37.56 -31.60
N ALA A 192 1.38 36.47 -31.35
CA ALA A 192 2.75 36.23 -31.83
C ALA A 192 3.82 37.13 -31.20
N ALA A 193 4.76 36.53 -30.45
CA ALA A 193 6.14 36.35 -30.90
C ALA A 193 7.03 35.88 -29.74
N ALA A 194 7.89 34.93 -30.08
CA ALA A 194 8.97 34.41 -29.27
C ALA A 194 10.00 35.49 -28.87
N SER A 195 10.66 35.30 -27.74
CA SER A 195 12.10 35.57 -27.65
C SER A 195 12.73 34.78 -26.50
N ALA A 196 13.70 33.95 -26.88
CA ALA A 196 14.65 33.33 -25.97
C ALA A 196 15.78 34.32 -25.68
N THR A 197 16.24 34.40 -24.43
CA THR A 197 17.67 34.69 -24.18
C THR A 197 18.16 34.05 -22.89
N LYS A 198 19.21 33.24 -23.02
CA LYS A 198 20.13 32.81 -21.97
C LYS A 198 20.73 34.02 -21.25
N SER A 199 20.95 33.90 -19.94
CA SER A 199 22.19 34.39 -19.32
C SER A 199 22.51 33.62 -18.04
N ALA A 200 23.80 33.37 -17.88
CA ALA A 200 24.41 32.57 -16.84
C ALA A 200 25.14 33.44 -15.80
N LYS A 201 25.31 32.86 -14.61
CA LYS A 201 26.51 32.94 -13.73
C LYS A 201 26.68 34.16 -12.81
N SER A 202 26.57 33.93 -11.50
CA SER A 202 27.68 33.90 -10.50
C SER A 202 27.07 33.64 -9.10
N ALA A 203 27.35 32.55 -8.41
CA ALA A 203 28.49 32.36 -7.47
C ALA A 203 28.63 33.49 -6.42
N ALA A 204 28.18 33.22 -5.19
CA ALA A 204 28.81 33.74 -3.97
C ALA A 204 28.54 32.76 -2.82
N ALA A 205 29.64 32.28 -2.23
CA ALA A 205 29.68 31.39 -1.10
C ALA A 205 29.32 32.11 0.20
N SER A 206 28.72 31.39 1.15
CA SER A 206 28.99 31.65 2.57
C SER A 206 29.01 30.32 3.32
N ALA A 207 30.08 30.12 4.07
CA ALA A 207 30.45 28.88 4.72
C ALA A 207 29.92 28.82 6.16
N THR A 208 30.00 27.60 6.69
CA THR A 208 30.14 27.22 8.11
C THR A 208 28.93 27.34 9.04
N LYS A 209 28.36 26.18 9.41
CA LYS A 209 28.75 25.55 10.69
C LYS A 209 28.46 24.05 10.71
N SER A 210 29.55 23.31 10.85
CA SER A 210 29.59 21.88 11.15
C SER A 210 29.07 21.65 12.57
N ALA A 211 28.15 20.70 12.74
CA ALA A 211 27.88 20.04 14.01
C ALA A 211 28.09 18.55 13.79
N ALA A 212 29.07 18.01 14.52
CA ALA A 212 29.62 16.69 14.36
C ALA A 212 28.59 15.59 14.64
N ALA A 213 28.41 14.69 13.68
CA ALA A 213 27.84 13.37 13.93
C ALA A 213 28.84 12.59 14.80
N ALA A 214 28.45 12.30 16.03
CA ALA A 214 29.20 11.42 16.91
C ALA A 214 29.21 10.01 16.32
N SER A 215 30.35 9.65 15.75
CA SER A 215 30.65 8.28 15.34
C SER A 215 30.72 7.41 16.59
N SER A 216 29.75 6.52 16.77
CA SER A 216 29.89 5.39 17.69
C SER A 216 30.22 4.15 16.86
N THR A 217 31.51 3.99 16.60
CA THR A 217 32.05 2.74 16.05
C THR A 217 32.01 1.68 17.15
N ALA A 218 30.91 0.92 17.22
CA ALA A 218 30.89 -0.32 17.99
C ALA A 218 31.38 -1.46 17.08
N ALA A 219 32.66 -1.80 17.22
CA ALA A 219 33.22 -3.00 16.63
C ALA A 219 32.62 -4.23 17.33
N ALA A 220 31.65 -4.89 16.68
CA ALA A 220 31.11 -6.15 17.16
C ALA A 220 32.06 -7.30 16.78
N THR A 221 32.67 -7.89 17.80
CA THR A 221 33.44 -9.13 17.68
C THR A 221 32.44 -10.28 17.53
N ALA A 222 32.55 -11.04 16.44
CA ALA A 222 31.69 -12.19 16.17
C ALA A 222 32.04 -13.36 17.10
N SER A 223 31.11 -13.71 17.99
CA SER A 223 30.91 -15.08 18.49
C SER A 223 29.48 -15.19 19.00
N GLY A 224 28.80 -16.26 18.61
CA GLY A 224 27.33 -16.38 18.60
C GLY A 224 26.59 -16.04 19.90
N SER A 225 25.33 -15.64 19.69
CA SER A 225 24.27 -15.33 20.65
C SER A 225 24.04 -13.83 20.95
N GLY A 226 23.08 -13.24 20.23
CA GLY A 226 22.27 -12.12 20.72
C GLY A 226 22.60 -10.73 20.17
N VAL A 227 22.41 -10.49 18.87
CA VAL A 227 22.30 -9.12 18.37
C VAL A 227 20.97 -8.56 18.89
N ALA A 228 21.03 -7.69 19.89
CA ALA A 228 19.85 -7.01 20.41
C ALA A 228 19.45 -5.89 19.44
N PHE A 229 18.45 -6.15 18.59
CA PHE A 229 17.84 -5.13 17.75
C PHE A 229 16.54 -4.64 18.42
N ALA A 230 16.64 -3.58 19.22
CA ALA A 230 15.51 -3.06 19.97
C ALA A 230 14.58 -2.21 19.10
N VAL A 231 13.28 -2.23 19.42
CA VAL A 231 12.32 -1.27 18.85
C VAL A 231 12.75 0.14 19.25
N GLN A 232 12.72 1.05 18.29
CA GLN A 232 12.96 2.47 18.51
C GLN A 232 11.70 3.26 18.14
N ASP A 233 11.48 4.38 18.82
CA ASP A 233 10.46 5.34 18.42
C ASP A 233 10.81 5.95 17.06
N TYR A 234 9.80 6.29 16.26
CA TYR A 234 10.01 6.82 14.90
C TYR A 234 10.99 7.99 14.86
N ALA A 235 10.87 8.95 15.78
CA ALA A 235 11.77 10.10 15.87
C ALA A 235 13.27 9.71 16.06
N ALA A 236 13.56 8.53 16.61
CA ALA A 236 14.91 8.07 16.87
C ALA A 236 15.59 7.36 15.69
N PHE A 237 14.82 6.80 14.74
CA PHE A 237 15.37 6.05 13.60
C PHE A 237 14.99 6.62 12.23
N GLN A 238 14.12 7.63 12.17
CA GLN A 238 13.76 8.30 10.92
C GLN A 238 14.98 8.92 10.23
N ILE A 239 14.96 8.98 8.90
CA ILE A 239 16.05 9.49 8.05
C ILE A 239 15.60 10.64 7.13
N SER A 240 14.46 11.25 7.42
CA SER A 240 13.74 12.13 6.50
C SER A 240 14.29 13.56 6.43
N ASP A 241 15.06 14.00 7.42
CA ASP A 241 15.66 15.33 7.44
C ASP A 241 16.97 15.41 6.64
N GLY A 242 17.38 16.65 6.36
CA GLY A 242 18.67 16.98 5.76
C GLY A 242 18.60 17.17 4.26
N THR A 243 19.28 16.31 3.51
CA THR A 243 19.40 16.43 2.05
C THR A 243 18.95 15.12 1.40
N ALA A 244 18.25 15.22 0.28
CA ALA A 244 17.90 14.05 -0.53
C ALA A 244 19.15 13.45 -1.21
N GLY A 245 19.04 12.19 -1.62
CA GLY A 245 20.09 11.44 -2.32
C GLY A 245 20.95 10.54 -1.42
N THR A 246 20.63 10.45 -0.13
CA THR A 246 21.38 9.64 0.87
C THR A 246 20.55 8.53 1.49
N ALA A 247 19.28 8.38 1.08
CA ALA A 247 18.32 7.56 1.81
C ALA A 247 18.70 6.08 1.90
N GLU A 248 19.31 5.52 0.85
CA GLU A 248 19.74 4.12 0.83
C GLU A 248 20.79 3.85 1.92
N ALA A 249 21.83 4.69 1.99
CA ALA A 249 22.90 4.54 2.95
C ALA A 249 22.39 4.70 4.39
N GLU A 250 21.52 5.69 4.62
CA GLU A 250 20.93 5.93 5.94
C GLU A 250 19.97 4.80 6.35
N ALA A 251 19.15 4.29 5.44
CA ALA A 251 18.26 3.16 5.72
C ALA A 251 19.04 1.85 5.98
N ASN A 252 20.11 1.61 5.23
CA ASN A 252 21.00 0.47 5.45
C ASN A 252 21.70 0.55 6.81
N ALA A 253 22.13 1.73 7.23
CA ALA A 253 22.71 1.92 8.56
C ALA A 253 21.74 1.54 9.69
N VAL A 254 20.44 1.76 9.49
CA VAL A 254 19.40 1.41 10.48
C VAL A 254 19.05 -0.07 10.44
N PHE A 255 18.82 -0.65 9.25
CA PHE A 255 18.19 -1.98 9.14
C PHE A 255 19.08 -3.08 8.59
N VAL A 256 20.19 -2.78 7.92
CA VAL A 256 21.02 -3.81 7.25
C VAL A 256 22.36 -3.98 7.95
N ASP A 257 23.09 -2.89 8.14
CA ASP A 257 24.42 -2.88 8.74
C ASP A 257 24.49 -3.51 10.14
N PRO A 258 23.48 -3.36 11.03
CA PRO A 258 23.47 -4.05 12.32
C PRO A 258 23.54 -5.57 12.24
N PHE A 259 23.22 -6.15 11.07
CA PHE A 259 23.23 -7.60 10.82
C PHE A 259 24.41 -8.06 9.98
N LYS A 260 25.35 -7.18 9.63
CA LYS A 260 26.49 -7.52 8.80
C LYS A 260 27.37 -8.58 9.48
N GLY A 261 27.58 -9.70 8.78
CA GLY A 261 28.37 -10.83 9.29
C GLY A 261 27.64 -11.69 10.32
N ILE A 262 26.35 -11.45 10.56
CA ILE A 262 25.51 -12.27 11.42
C ILE A 262 24.70 -13.23 10.56
N ASP A 263 24.62 -14.49 11.00
CA ASP A 263 23.72 -15.46 10.41
C ASP A 263 22.26 -15.12 10.80
N LEU A 264 21.50 -14.61 9.82
CA LEU A 264 20.12 -14.18 10.02
C LEU A 264 19.20 -15.31 10.52
N SER A 265 19.52 -16.57 10.21
CA SER A 265 18.72 -17.72 10.66
C SER A 265 18.79 -17.93 12.18
N THR A 266 19.88 -17.49 12.80
CA THR A 266 20.16 -17.64 14.24
C THR A 266 19.60 -16.49 15.09
N LEU A 267 19.05 -15.45 14.46
CA LEU A 267 18.48 -14.31 15.16
C LEU A 267 17.26 -14.74 15.98
N ASP A 268 17.02 -14.04 17.08
CA ASP A 268 15.79 -14.23 17.86
C ASP A 268 14.54 -13.84 17.05
N ASP A 269 13.39 -14.49 17.28
CA ASP A 269 12.13 -14.17 16.59
C ASP A 269 11.63 -12.74 16.86
N SER A 270 12.03 -12.15 17.99
CA SER A 270 11.75 -10.76 18.31
C SER A 270 12.41 -9.79 17.34
N VAL A 271 13.56 -10.12 16.73
CA VAL A 271 14.25 -9.19 15.82
C VAL A 271 13.40 -8.87 14.60
N ALA A 272 12.86 -9.88 13.93
CA ALA A 272 11.96 -9.68 12.79
C ALA A 272 10.66 -8.97 13.19
N THR A 273 10.20 -9.18 14.43
CA THR A 273 9.03 -8.48 14.98
C THR A 273 9.33 -7.00 15.25
N ASN A 274 10.50 -6.69 15.79
CA ASN A 274 10.92 -5.32 16.09
C ASN A 274 11.13 -4.49 14.82
N ILE A 275 11.75 -5.09 13.80
CA ILE A 275 11.87 -4.48 12.46
C ILE A 275 10.48 -4.18 11.89
N GLU A 276 9.54 -5.12 12.01
CA GLU A 276 8.16 -4.92 11.52
C GLU A 276 7.44 -3.80 12.28
N THR A 277 7.62 -3.70 13.61
CA THR A 277 7.06 -2.60 14.40
C THR A 277 7.62 -1.25 13.94
N MET A 278 8.93 -1.15 13.72
CA MET A 278 9.56 0.08 13.21
C MET A 278 9.09 0.40 11.78
N ARG A 279 8.93 -0.60 10.91
CA ARG A 279 8.35 -0.45 9.57
C ARG A 279 6.93 0.15 9.63
N GLN A 280 6.09 -0.34 10.54
CA GLN A 280 4.72 0.17 10.74
C GLN A 280 4.70 1.61 11.27
N ALA A 281 5.67 1.98 12.11
CA ALA A 281 5.82 3.36 12.58
C ALA A 281 6.18 4.30 11.42
N ALA A 282 7.14 3.91 10.56
CA ALA A 282 7.48 4.65 9.35
C ALA A 282 6.29 4.74 8.37
N GLU A 283 5.50 3.68 8.25
CA GLU A 283 4.27 3.69 7.46
C GLU A 283 3.21 4.64 8.02
N SER A 284 3.02 4.66 9.33
CA SER A 284 2.09 5.57 9.99
C SER A 284 2.52 7.02 9.79
N ALA A 285 3.81 7.33 9.90
CA ALA A 285 4.33 8.66 9.60
C ALA A 285 4.09 9.06 8.14
N GLU A 286 4.17 8.12 7.19
CA GLU A 286 3.83 8.39 5.78
C GLU A 286 2.36 8.82 5.63
N THR A 287 1.43 8.12 6.30
CA THR A 287 0.00 8.34 6.12
C THR A 287 -0.55 9.49 6.94
N ASP A 288 -0.15 9.56 8.21
CA ASP A 288 -0.77 10.39 9.23
C ASP A 288 -0.07 11.75 9.35
N ASP A 289 1.22 11.83 9.01
CA ASP A 289 2.02 13.05 9.21
C ASP A 289 2.48 13.68 7.89
N PHE A 290 3.16 12.91 7.02
CA PHE A 290 3.65 13.42 5.74
C PHE A 290 2.53 13.85 4.79
N ASN A 291 1.46 13.05 4.64
CA ASN A 291 0.40 13.40 3.71
C ASN A 291 -0.30 14.72 4.08
N PRO A 292 -0.73 14.94 5.34
CA PRO A 292 -1.30 16.22 5.73
C PRO A 292 -0.29 17.38 5.66
N ALA A 293 0.97 17.16 6.06
CA ALA A 293 1.99 18.21 6.02
C ALA A 293 2.28 18.68 4.59
N ILE A 294 2.41 17.76 3.63
CA ILE A 294 2.61 18.10 2.21
C ILE A 294 1.40 18.83 1.66
N ALA A 295 0.18 18.39 2.01
CA ALA A 295 -1.06 19.03 1.55
C ALA A 295 -1.21 20.47 2.07
N ALA A 296 -0.67 20.77 3.26
CA ALA A 296 -0.71 22.09 3.87
C ALA A 296 0.44 23.02 3.41
N ALA A 297 1.52 22.45 2.85
CA ALA A 297 2.69 23.20 2.42
C ALA A 297 2.58 23.67 0.96
N SER A 298 3.41 24.65 0.60
CA SER A 298 3.59 25.09 -0.79
C SER A 298 5.05 25.47 -1.07
N GLY A 299 5.39 25.60 -2.35
CA GLY A 299 6.74 25.96 -2.79
C GLY A 299 7.82 25.00 -2.27
N ASP A 300 8.97 25.56 -1.91
CA ASP A 300 10.15 24.79 -1.48
C ASP A 300 9.87 23.93 -0.24
N ALA A 301 8.98 24.36 0.65
CA ALA A 301 8.59 23.58 1.83
C ALA A 301 7.82 22.30 1.44
N ALA A 302 6.91 22.38 0.46
CA ALA A 302 6.23 21.19 -0.05
C ALA A 302 7.21 20.24 -0.74
N THR A 303 8.17 20.77 -1.49
CA THR A 303 9.24 19.96 -2.12
C THR A 303 10.11 19.29 -1.06
N ALA A 304 10.53 19.99 -0.01
CA ALA A 304 11.33 19.42 1.06
C ALA A 304 10.60 18.30 1.81
N LEU A 305 9.30 18.46 2.09
CA LEU A 305 8.47 17.42 2.70
C LEU A 305 8.25 16.22 1.76
N GLN A 306 8.12 16.44 0.45
CA GLN A 306 8.06 15.34 -0.53
C GLN A 306 9.36 14.55 -0.56
N ASN A 307 10.50 15.22 -0.52
CA ASN A 307 11.81 14.58 -0.43
C ASN A 307 11.94 13.77 0.87
N GLY A 308 11.55 14.33 2.02
CA GLY A 308 11.54 13.60 3.29
C GLY A 308 10.65 12.37 3.26
N LYS A 309 9.46 12.48 2.63
CA LYS A 309 8.58 11.33 2.42
C LYS A 309 9.22 10.24 1.55
N ILE A 310 9.99 10.61 0.52
CA ILE A 310 10.72 9.65 -0.30
C ILE A 310 11.77 8.93 0.54
N LYS A 311 12.54 9.65 1.37
CA LYS A 311 13.51 9.02 2.30
C LYS A 311 12.80 8.07 3.28
N ASN A 312 11.66 8.46 3.85
CA ASN A 312 10.86 7.60 4.71
C ASN A 312 10.35 6.32 3.99
N LYS A 313 10.01 6.42 2.69
CA LYS A 313 9.66 5.23 1.90
C LYS A 313 10.85 4.28 1.72
N VAL A 314 12.03 4.81 1.43
CA VAL A 314 13.26 4.00 1.34
C VAL A 314 13.53 3.30 2.68
N LEU A 315 13.40 4.02 3.80
CA LEU A 315 13.51 3.48 5.16
C LEU A 315 12.53 2.32 5.40
N LYS A 316 11.25 2.54 5.12
CA LYS A 316 10.18 1.54 5.29
C LYS A 316 10.43 0.29 4.44
N LEU A 317 10.75 0.46 3.16
CA LEU A 317 10.98 -0.66 2.23
C LEU A 317 12.26 -1.43 2.57
N THR A 318 13.30 -0.75 3.06
CA THR A 318 14.53 -1.41 3.55
C THR A 318 14.24 -2.27 4.78
N ALA A 319 13.45 -1.75 5.73
CA ALA A 319 12.99 -2.52 6.88
C ALA A 319 12.19 -3.76 6.45
N GLU A 320 11.28 -3.61 5.49
CA GLU A 320 10.45 -4.70 4.98
C GLU A 320 11.28 -5.80 4.31
N VAL A 321 12.18 -5.42 3.39
CA VAL A 321 13.09 -6.35 2.72
C VAL A 321 13.98 -7.07 3.72
N GLN A 322 14.55 -6.36 4.71
CA GLN A 322 15.37 -7.00 5.74
C GLN A 322 14.55 -7.98 6.60
N GLY A 323 13.35 -7.58 7.03
CA GLY A 323 12.45 -8.44 7.79
C GLY A 323 12.09 -9.71 7.02
N LEU A 324 11.89 -9.61 5.69
CA LEU A 324 11.69 -10.76 4.81
C LEU A 324 12.95 -11.61 4.65
N ASN A 325 14.14 -11.02 4.52
CA ASN A 325 15.41 -11.76 4.46
C ASN A 325 15.66 -12.59 5.72
N ILE A 326 15.32 -12.06 6.90
CA ILE A 326 15.41 -12.82 8.16
C ILE A 326 14.43 -13.99 8.15
N LYS A 327 13.17 -13.76 7.73
CA LYS A 327 12.16 -14.83 7.61
C LYS A 327 12.59 -15.89 6.59
N LEU A 328 13.18 -15.48 5.46
CA LEU A 328 13.70 -16.37 4.43
C LEU A 328 14.80 -17.27 4.98
N ALA A 329 15.83 -16.69 5.63
CA ALA A 329 16.94 -17.45 6.20
C ALA A 329 16.47 -18.50 7.23
N LYS A 330 15.49 -18.15 8.07
CA LYS A 330 14.86 -19.09 9.01
C LYS A 330 14.08 -20.19 8.31
N ALA A 331 13.27 -19.84 7.31
CA ALA A 331 12.48 -20.80 6.53
C ALA A 331 13.38 -21.80 5.78
N GLN A 332 14.48 -21.34 5.19
CA GLN A 332 15.48 -22.18 4.53
C GLN A 332 16.11 -23.18 5.51
N THR A 333 16.50 -22.71 6.69
CA THR A 333 17.08 -23.56 7.74
C THR A 333 16.08 -24.60 8.25
N ALA A 334 14.80 -24.25 8.29
CA ALA A 334 13.71 -25.15 8.64
C ALA A 334 13.28 -26.10 7.50
N GLY A 335 13.86 -25.98 6.30
CA GLY A 335 13.48 -26.76 5.12
C GLY A 335 12.07 -26.48 4.61
N SER A 336 11.53 -25.28 4.87
CA SER A 336 10.21 -24.85 4.42
C SER A 336 10.23 -24.33 2.98
N ASP A 337 9.08 -24.34 2.29
CA ASP A 337 8.95 -23.68 0.98
C ASP A 337 9.10 -22.16 1.11
N THR A 338 10.04 -21.61 0.34
CA THR A 338 10.43 -20.19 0.37
C THR A 338 9.89 -19.38 -0.80
N SER A 339 9.24 -20.03 -1.77
CA SER A 339 8.87 -19.41 -3.05
C SER A 339 8.04 -18.13 -2.89
N SER A 340 7.13 -18.12 -1.90
CA SER A 340 6.29 -16.96 -1.60
C SER A 340 7.07 -15.81 -0.93
N ILE A 341 8.08 -16.12 -0.11
CA ILE A 341 8.91 -15.12 0.56
C ILE A 341 9.85 -14.48 -0.46
N GLU A 342 10.46 -15.29 -1.32
CA GLU A 342 11.35 -14.83 -2.40
C GLU A 342 10.61 -13.92 -3.39
N SER A 343 9.39 -14.30 -3.77
CA SER A 343 8.55 -13.48 -4.66
C SER A 343 8.24 -12.11 -4.03
N LYS A 344 7.92 -12.08 -2.73
CA LYS A 344 7.70 -10.83 -2.00
C LYS A 344 8.97 -9.97 -1.90
N ILE A 345 10.11 -10.59 -1.60
CA ILE A 345 11.40 -9.87 -1.58
C ILE A 345 11.66 -9.23 -2.96
N ALA A 346 11.44 -9.96 -4.05
CA ALA A 346 11.64 -9.41 -5.39
C ALA A 346 10.72 -8.21 -5.67
N ALA A 347 9.43 -8.30 -5.31
CA ALA A 347 8.47 -7.21 -5.45
C ALA A 347 8.88 -5.98 -4.61
N GLU A 348 9.20 -6.17 -3.33
CA GLU A 348 9.62 -5.08 -2.43
C GLU A 348 10.97 -4.48 -2.86
N GLN A 349 11.90 -5.29 -3.38
CA GLN A 349 13.17 -4.80 -3.91
C GLN A 349 12.97 -3.90 -5.13
N LYS A 350 11.98 -4.20 -5.99
CA LYS A 350 11.63 -3.34 -7.14
C LYS A 350 11.11 -1.98 -6.67
N LYS A 351 10.22 -1.97 -5.67
CA LYS A 351 9.71 -0.74 -5.05
C LYS A 351 10.84 0.05 -4.37
N LEU A 352 11.72 -0.62 -3.63
CA LEU A 352 12.87 -0.03 -2.95
C LEU A 352 13.80 0.65 -3.96
N THR A 353 14.20 -0.08 -5.01
CA THR A 353 15.07 0.43 -6.09
C THR A 353 14.47 1.67 -6.76
N THR A 354 13.16 1.67 -7.00
CA THR A 354 12.44 2.81 -7.61
C THR A 354 12.50 4.06 -6.72
N ASN A 355 12.30 3.90 -5.40
CA ASN A 355 12.35 5.02 -4.47
C ASN A 355 13.79 5.51 -4.22
N ILE A 356 14.78 4.61 -4.20
CA ILE A 356 16.21 4.98 -4.15
C ILE A 356 16.59 5.82 -5.38
N ALA A 357 16.16 5.40 -6.57
CA ALA A 357 16.41 6.16 -7.80
C ALA A 357 15.75 7.54 -7.76
N THR A 358 14.56 7.64 -7.18
CA THR A 358 13.85 8.92 -7.00
C THR A 358 14.57 9.83 -6.01
N ASP A 359 15.00 9.30 -4.86
CA ASP A 359 15.81 10.04 -3.88
C ASP A 359 17.12 10.55 -4.51
N THR A 360 17.83 9.66 -5.22
CA THR A 360 19.08 9.98 -5.93
C THR A 360 18.88 11.06 -6.98
N LYS A 361 17.75 11.03 -7.72
CA LYS A 361 17.42 12.07 -8.70
C LYS A 361 17.23 13.44 -8.03
N ASN A 362 16.77 13.46 -6.78
CA ASN A 362 16.58 14.66 -5.99
C ASN A 362 17.83 15.05 -5.18
N ALA A 363 18.97 14.38 -5.41
CA ALA A 363 20.20 14.61 -4.66
C ALA A 363 20.57 16.09 -4.55
N GLY A 364 20.93 16.51 -3.34
CA GLY A 364 21.30 17.90 -3.04
C GLY A 364 20.11 18.83 -2.72
N GLN A 365 18.87 18.40 -2.96
CA GLN A 365 17.69 19.17 -2.55
C GLN A 365 17.45 19.04 -1.04
N ALA A 366 16.82 20.05 -0.45
CA ALA A 366 16.38 20.00 0.95
C ALA A 366 15.40 18.84 1.16
N SER A 367 15.50 18.19 2.31
CA SER A 367 14.63 17.11 2.77
C SER A 367 14.18 17.40 4.20
N GLN A 368 12.90 17.26 4.48
CA GLN A 368 12.30 17.60 5.77
C GLN A 368 11.44 16.45 6.29
N GLY A 369 11.71 16.03 7.53
CA GLY A 369 10.91 15.09 8.29
C GLY A 369 9.66 15.70 8.91
N VAL A 370 8.91 14.85 9.60
CA VAL A 370 7.61 15.18 10.23
C VAL A 370 7.53 14.74 11.70
N ALA A 371 8.66 14.27 12.26
CA ALA A 371 8.77 13.75 13.62
C ALA A 371 9.38 14.77 14.57
#